data_AF-A0A3R8QR90-F1
#
_entry.id   AF-A0A3R8QR90-F1
#
_cell.length_a   1.000
_cell.length_b   1.000
_cell.length_c   1.000
_cell.angle_alpha   90.00
_cell.angle_beta   90.00
_cell.angle_gamma   90.00
#
_symmetry.space_group_name_H-M   'P 1'
#
loop_
_entity.id
_entity.type
_entity.pdbx_description
1 polymer ?
#
loop_
_entity_poly.entity_id
_entity_poly.type
_entity_poly.pdbx_seq_one_letter_code
_entity_poly.pdbx_strand_id
1 'polypeptide(L)'
;MCLSVTSEEARVGHRPEPDLELFWGKSSSGGAAWLPVLAHLRDTASVIGHVADTLVPAGLRDRVAGRLGEASWRDVMVLAALAHDVGKVSVYFQPKVPELYARVRDAGFTGDPPQADLTAAPHPLVGALTLADWLRARAGRRVPRRTLRGWRAVVGGHHGVFPSDAALERVRTLLDREPAAWSQARHRMLDLLVDDHGIGDRQIAALAAVPWEDRDVVTVTGALIAADWVASSETAFPYDLHEVPPAVRAERGRAAVDLGGRWRPGDGDATTFARRFGLPAGSVVRPVQAAAVRAATELDGPGMLVIENETGAGKTEAALAAAEILARRLDLDGLFFAQPTRVTSDAMYDRVRTWLTTGDPSAPVSLILAHGKAELHGSYAAGWLSAQAADPTCICDDGDPAAPGVEATAWFRGRRTALLASVVVGTIDQLLVAALRSRHLAMRHAGLAGKVVVVDEVHAADSFM
;
A
#
# COMPACT_ATOMS: atom_id res chain seq x y z
N MET A 1 33.37 -41.05 -35.19
CA MET A 1 32.34 -40.18 -35.78
C MET A 1 30.99 -40.82 -35.51
N CYS A 2 30.38 -40.48 -34.36
CA CYS A 2 28.98 -40.72 -33.99
C CYS A 2 28.77 -39.98 -32.67
N LEU A 3 28.20 -38.79 -32.75
CA LEU A 3 27.69 -38.02 -31.63
C LEU A 3 26.16 -38.14 -31.66
N SER A 4 25.56 -38.57 -30.55
CA SER A 4 24.13 -38.46 -30.27
C SER A 4 24.01 -38.26 -28.76
N VAL A 5 24.20 -37.01 -28.30
CA VAL A 5 23.15 -36.04 -27.95
C VAL A 5 22.24 -36.56 -26.84
N THR A 6 22.60 -36.09 -25.65
CA THR A 6 21.87 -36.15 -24.39
C THR A 6 20.55 -35.39 -24.48
N SER A 7 19.49 -35.98 -23.94
CA SER A 7 18.18 -35.38 -23.77
C SER A 7 18.22 -34.33 -22.66
N GLU A 8 18.41 -33.07 -23.03
CA GLU A 8 18.27 -31.92 -22.15
C GLU A 8 17.74 -30.75 -22.98
N GLU A 9 16.42 -30.67 -23.15
CA GLU A 9 15.70 -29.46 -23.54
C GLU A 9 14.18 -29.71 -23.51
N ALA A 10 13.60 -29.58 -22.31
CA ALA A 10 12.17 -29.40 -22.13
C ALA A 10 11.95 -28.45 -20.93
N ARG A 11 12.26 -27.17 -21.13
CA ARG A 11 11.84 -26.09 -20.22
C ARG A 11 11.16 -24.98 -21.00
N VAL A 12 9.85 -24.91 -20.76
CA VAL A 12 9.00 -23.70 -20.69
C VAL A 12 9.09 -22.74 -21.89
N GLY A 13 8.38 -23.09 -22.96
CA GLY A 13 7.83 -22.09 -23.86
C GLY A 13 6.46 -21.65 -23.31
N HIS A 14 6.35 -20.37 -22.93
CA HIS A 14 5.07 -19.71 -22.61
C HIS A 14 4.13 -19.87 -23.81
N ARG A 15 3.14 -20.76 -23.72
CA ARG A 15 2.04 -20.76 -24.70
C ARG A 15 1.17 -19.55 -24.37
N PRO A 16 0.97 -18.59 -25.29
CA PRO A 16 -0.04 -17.57 -25.07
C PRO A 16 -1.39 -18.27 -24.89
N GLU A 17 -2.08 -18.02 -23.77
CA GLU A 17 -3.51 -18.31 -23.62
C GLU A 17 -4.26 -17.10 -24.18
N PRO A 18 -4.53 -17.04 -25.50
CA PRO A 18 -4.94 -15.81 -26.18
C PRO A 18 -6.33 -15.36 -25.74
N ASP A 19 -7.09 -16.25 -25.11
CA ASP A 19 -8.42 -15.99 -24.57
C ASP A 19 -8.38 -15.24 -23.24
N LEU A 20 -7.31 -15.34 -22.45
CA LEU A 20 -7.18 -14.61 -21.18
C LEU A 20 -6.77 -13.14 -21.37
N GLU A 21 -6.15 -12.80 -22.49
CA GLU A 21 -5.81 -11.41 -22.85
C GLU A 21 -7.03 -10.60 -23.33
N LEU A 22 -8.17 -11.24 -23.59
CA LEU A 22 -9.38 -10.59 -24.11
C LEU A 22 -10.09 -9.70 -23.08
N PHE A 23 -9.97 -10.04 -21.79
CA PHE A 23 -10.71 -9.35 -20.73
C PHE A 23 -10.09 -7.99 -20.45
N TRP A 24 -10.85 -6.92 -20.62
CA TRP A 24 -10.35 -5.57 -20.34
C TRP A 24 -10.40 -5.27 -18.84
N GLY A 25 -9.37 -4.60 -18.32
CA GLY A 25 -9.25 -4.19 -16.93
C GLY A 25 -9.22 -2.68 -16.73
N LYS A 26 -8.65 -1.95 -17.70
CA LYS A 26 -8.64 -0.48 -17.79
C LYS A 26 -8.98 -0.05 -19.22
N SER A 27 -9.63 1.10 -19.39
CA SER A 27 -9.98 1.65 -20.70
C SER A 27 -9.97 3.17 -20.66
N SER A 28 -9.48 3.81 -21.72
CA SER A 28 -9.66 5.24 -21.92
C SER A 28 -11.14 5.57 -22.21
N SER A 29 -11.51 6.85 -22.08
CA SER A 29 -12.86 7.32 -22.39
C SER A 29 -13.30 6.87 -23.79
N GLY A 30 -14.37 6.08 -23.86
CA GLY A 30 -14.90 5.54 -25.12
C GLY A 30 -14.20 4.29 -25.67
N GLY A 31 -13.29 3.66 -24.93
CA GLY A 31 -12.70 2.35 -25.27
C GLY A 31 -11.65 2.37 -26.39
N ALA A 32 -11.18 3.56 -26.81
CA ALA A 32 -10.20 3.71 -27.89
C ALA A 32 -8.83 3.09 -27.57
N ALA A 33 -8.46 3.06 -26.29
CA ALA A 33 -7.30 2.34 -25.77
C ALA A 33 -7.73 1.57 -24.50
N TRP A 34 -7.15 0.39 -24.29
CA TRP A 34 -7.50 -0.45 -23.15
C TRP A 34 -6.33 -1.33 -22.75
N LEU A 35 -6.35 -1.78 -21.50
CA LEU A 35 -5.38 -2.69 -20.91
C LEU A 35 -6.10 -3.98 -20.46
N PRO A 36 -5.65 -5.17 -20.89
CA PRO A 36 -6.10 -6.45 -20.36
C PRO A 36 -5.98 -6.55 -18.83
N VAL A 37 -6.92 -7.26 -18.21
CA VAL A 37 -6.85 -7.62 -16.78
C VAL A 37 -5.55 -8.35 -16.49
N LEU A 38 -5.18 -9.31 -17.35
CA LEU A 38 -3.94 -10.09 -17.20
C LEU A 38 -2.70 -9.19 -17.14
N ALA A 39 -2.63 -8.15 -17.99
CA ALA A 39 -1.52 -7.21 -18.00
C ALA A 39 -1.50 -6.34 -16.74
N HIS A 40 -2.65 -5.80 -16.32
CA HIS A 40 -2.76 -5.04 -15.07
C HIS A 40 -2.33 -5.85 -13.85
N LEU A 41 -2.74 -7.12 -13.75
CA LEU A 41 -2.35 -8.00 -12.65
C LEU A 41 -0.84 -8.26 -12.62
N ARG A 42 -0.21 -8.44 -13.80
CA ARG A 42 1.25 -8.57 -13.93
C ARG A 42 1.96 -7.28 -13.54
N ASP A 43 1.47 -6.14 -14.01
CA ASP A 43 2.02 -4.82 -13.71
C ASP A 43 1.99 -4.56 -12.18
N THR A 44 0.84 -4.78 -11.53
CA THR A 44 0.68 -4.67 -10.07
C THR A 44 1.61 -5.63 -9.32
N ALA A 45 1.69 -6.90 -9.72
CA ALA A 45 2.56 -7.88 -9.08
C ALA A 45 4.06 -7.56 -9.27
N SER A 46 4.42 -6.87 -10.37
CA SER A 46 5.81 -6.48 -10.65
C SER A 46 6.35 -5.40 -9.70
N VAL A 47 5.46 -4.55 -9.17
CA VAL A 47 5.80 -3.41 -8.29
C VAL A 47 5.45 -3.66 -6.82
N ILE A 48 4.50 -4.55 -6.51
CA ILE A 48 3.97 -4.67 -5.14
C ILE A 48 5.01 -5.05 -4.10
N GLY A 49 6.01 -5.86 -4.46
CA GLY A 49 7.13 -6.18 -3.57
C GLY A 49 7.91 -4.91 -3.18
N HIS A 50 8.28 -4.10 -4.17
CA HIS A 50 8.99 -2.83 -3.95
C HIS A 50 8.13 -1.84 -3.14
N VAL A 51 6.86 -1.68 -3.49
CA VAL A 51 5.92 -0.82 -2.75
C VAL A 51 5.78 -1.29 -1.30
N ALA A 52 5.59 -2.60 -1.06
CA ALA A 52 5.47 -3.14 0.28
C ALA A 52 6.75 -2.96 1.10
N ASP A 53 7.92 -3.16 0.49
CA ASP A 53 9.20 -2.98 1.17
C ASP A 53 9.47 -1.52 1.55
N THR A 54 8.93 -0.57 0.77
CA THR A 54 9.07 0.87 1.04
C THR A 54 7.98 1.43 1.96
N LEU A 55 6.78 0.84 2.00
CA LEU A 55 5.68 1.33 2.85
C LEU A 55 5.51 0.57 4.16
N VAL A 56 5.89 -0.70 4.21
CA VAL A 56 5.65 -1.57 5.38
C VAL A 56 6.95 -1.79 6.18
N PRO A 57 7.00 -1.41 7.46
CA PRO A 57 8.20 -1.55 8.30
C PRO A 57 8.72 -2.99 8.36
N ALA A 58 10.03 -3.15 8.51
CA ALA A 58 10.69 -4.46 8.59
C ALA A 58 10.10 -5.34 9.70
N GLY A 59 10.08 -4.87 10.95
CA GLY A 59 9.50 -5.62 12.07
C GLY A 59 8.04 -6.07 11.85
N LEU A 60 7.25 -5.33 11.08
CA LEU A 60 5.88 -5.74 10.74
C LEU A 60 5.86 -6.85 9.69
N ARG A 61 6.71 -6.75 8.66
CA ARG A 61 6.90 -7.80 7.64
C ARG A 61 7.39 -9.08 8.28
N ASP A 62 8.37 -8.99 9.17
CA ASP A 62 8.98 -10.14 9.86
C ASP A 62 7.99 -10.88 10.76
N ARG A 63 7.12 -10.13 11.47
CA ARG A 63 6.04 -10.73 12.29
C ARG A 63 5.03 -11.51 11.45
N VAL A 64 4.74 -11.05 10.23
CA VAL A 64 3.90 -11.82 9.30
C VAL A 64 4.67 -13.02 8.79
N ALA A 65 5.90 -12.80 8.28
CA ALA A 65 6.76 -13.83 7.72
C ALA A 65 6.99 -15.02 8.66
N GLY A 66 7.20 -14.77 9.95
CA GLY A 66 7.39 -15.81 10.97
C GLY A 66 6.20 -16.78 11.14
N ARG A 67 5.04 -16.50 10.53
CA ARG A 67 3.82 -17.34 10.58
C ARG A 67 3.41 -17.92 9.21
N LEU A 68 4.23 -17.76 8.17
CA LEU A 68 3.90 -18.16 6.80
C LEU A 68 4.41 -19.55 6.38
N GLY A 69 5.23 -20.22 7.20
CA GLY A 69 5.78 -21.53 6.86
C GLY A 69 6.63 -21.47 5.59
N GLU A 70 6.25 -22.24 4.56
CA GLU A 70 6.94 -22.29 3.25
C GLU A 70 6.68 -21.06 2.37
N ALA A 71 5.68 -20.24 2.68
CA ALA A 71 5.45 -18.98 1.97
C ALA A 71 6.25 -17.84 2.58
N SER A 72 6.58 -16.85 1.77
CA SER A 72 7.24 -15.61 2.17
C SER A 72 6.26 -14.44 2.25
N TRP A 73 6.68 -13.35 2.88
CA TRP A 73 5.96 -12.06 2.84
C TRP A 73 5.68 -11.63 1.39
N ARG A 74 6.66 -11.84 0.50
CA ARG A 74 6.53 -11.52 -0.91
C ARG A 74 5.43 -12.35 -1.58
N ASP A 75 5.30 -13.63 -1.25
CA ASP A 75 4.23 -14.49 -1.81
C ASP A 75 2.84 -14.02 -1.38
N VAL A 76 2.69 -13.55 -0.14
CA VAL A 76 1.43 -12.93 0.33
C VAL A 76 1.10 -11.68 -0.48
N MET A 77 2.07 -10.80 -0.66
CA MET A 77 1.86 -9.57 -1.43
C MET A 77 1.57 -9.86 -2.90
N VAL A 78 2.34 -10.76 -3.54
CA VAL A 78 2.13 -11.15 -4.93
C VAL A 78 0.75 -11.80 -5.09
N LEU A 79 0.35 -12.78 -4.28
CA LEU A 79 -0.98 -13.38 -4.39
C LEU A 79 -2.10 -12.34 -4.20
N ALA A 80 -1.93 -11.37 -3.30
CA ALA A 80 -2.87 -10.26 -3.14
C ALA A 80 -2.98 -9.42 -4.43
N ALA A 81 -1.85 -9.09 -5.07
CA ALA A 81 -1.83 -8.39 -6.36
C ALA A 81 -2.46 -9.21 -7.48
N LEU A 82 -2.17 -10.50 -7.58
CA LEU A 82 -2.72 -11.35 -8.64
C LEU A 82 -4.24 -11.56 -8.53
N ALA A 83 -4.80 -11.39 -7.33
CA ALA A 83 -6.22 -11.61 -7.07
C ALA A 83 -7.07 -10.35 -6.99
N HIS A 84 -6.50 -9.15 -6.82
CA HIS A 84 -7.28 -7.94 -6.52
C HIS A 84 -8.35 -7.64 -7.60
N ASP A 85 -7.93 -7.67 -8.87
CA ASP A 85 -8.76 -7.32 -10.02
C ASP A 85 -9.22 -8.53 -10.84
N VAL A 86 -8.94 -9.77 -10.41
CA VAL A 86 -9.39 -10.97 -11.13
C VAL A 86 -10.92 -11.04 -11.26
N GLY A 87 -11.64 -10.37 -10.35
CA GLY A 87 -13.10 -10.23 -10.43
C GLY A 87 -13.61 -9.41 -11.62
N LYS A 88 -12.74 -8.66 -12.31
CA LYS A 88 -13.06 -7.97 -13.57
C LYS A 88 -13.32 -8.97 -14.70
N VAL A 89 -12.78 -10.19 -14.60
CA VAL A 89 -13.13 -11.33 -15.48
C VAL A 89 -14.47 -11.92 -15.02
N SER A 90 -15.54 -11.17 -15.24
CA SER A 90 -16.90 -11.59 -14.90
C SER A 90 -17.92 -11.00 -15.86
N VAL A 91 -19.06 -11.68 -15.95
CA VAL A 91 -20.23 -11.19 -16.69
C VAL A 91 -20.80 -9.90 -16.10
N TYR A 92 -20.40 -9.53 -14.87
CA TYR A 92 -20.87 -8.33 -14.17
C TYR A 92 -19.98 -7.11 -14.38
N PHE A 93 -18.77 -7.30 -14.92
CA PHE A 93 -17.82 -6.21 -15.17
C PHE A 93 -17.61 -5.96 -16.65
N GLN A 94 -17.35 -7.00 -17.44
CA GLN A 94 -16.98 -6.83 -18.86
C GLN A 94 -18.02 -6.06 -19.68
N PRO A 95 -19.35 -6.22 -19.49
CA PRO A 95 -20.36 -5.47 -20.24
C PRO A 95 -20.38 -3.95 -20.02
N LYS A 96 -19.64 -3.41 -19.04
CA LYS A 96 -19.62 -1.97 -18.75
C LYS A 96 -19.06 -1.13 -19.90
N VAL A 97 -18.26 -1.73 -20.79
CA VAL A 97 -17.79 -1.11 -22.04
C VAL A 97 -18.26 -2.00 -23.20
N PRO A 98 -19.41 -1.69 -23.83
CA PRO A 98 -20.03 -2.57 -24.82
C PRO A 98 -19.12 -2.95 -26.00
N GLU A 99 -18.30 -2.01 -26.47
CA GLU A 99 -17.38 -2.19 -27.59
C GLU A 99 -16.31 -3.25 -27.30
N LEU A 100 -15.78 -3.25 -26.06
CA LEU A 100 -14.80 -4.24 -25.62
C LEU A 100 -15.48 -5.57 -25.27
N TYR A 101 -16.69 -5.53 -24.72
CA TYR A 101 -17.44 -6.74 -24.39
C TYR A 101 -17.81 -7.57 -25.60
N ALA A 102 -18.07 -6.95 -26.76
CA ALA A 102 -18.37 -7.68 -27.99
C ALA A 102 -17.31 -8.74 -28.32
N ARG A 103 -16.02 -8.40 -28.15
CA ARG A 103 -14.89 -9.31 -28.38
C ARG A 103 -14.86 -10.49 -27.41
N VAL A 104 -15.19 -10.23 -26.15
CA VAL A 104 -15.25 -11.24 -25.07
C VAL A 104 -16.41 -12.20 -25.32
N ARG A 105 -17.56 -11.67 -25.73
CA ARG A 105 -18.74 -12.44 -26.11
C ARG A 105 -18.50 -13.34 -27.32
N ASP A 106 -17.83 -12.82 -28.35
CA ASP A 106 -17.50 -13.58 -29.57
C ASP A 106 -16.54 -14.75 -29.29
N ALA A 107 -15.73 -14.65 -28.21
CA ALA A 107 -14.90 -15.73 -27.71
C ALA A 107 -15.63 -16.77 -26.84
N GLY A 108 -16.96 -16.64 -26.69
CA GLY A 108 -17.81 -17.61 -25.97
C GLY A 108 -18.11 -17.25 -24.52
N PHE A 109 -17.64 -16.10 -24.02
CA PHE A 109 -17.97 -15.60 -22.69
C PHE A 109 -19.26 -14.78 -22.75
N THR A 110 -20.40 -15.46 -22.69
CA THR A 110 -21.72 -14.85 -22.88
C THR A 110 -22.41 -14.51 -21.55
N GLY A 111 -23.47 -13.70 -21.64
CA GLY A 111 -24.39 -13.37 -20.56
C GLY A 111 -24.75 -11.89 -20.54
N ASP A 112 -26.02 -11.59 -20.31
CA ASP A 112 -26.54 -10.22 -20.30
C ASP A 112 -27.32 -10.00 -18.98
N PRO A 113 -26.61 -9.91 -17.85
CA PRO A 113 -27.26 -9.71 -16.56
C PRO A 113 -27.99 -8.35 -16.53
N PRO A 114 -29.11 -8.23 -15.80
CA PRO A 114 -29.78 -6.95 -15.59
C PRO A 114 -28.81 -5.88 -15.06
N GLN A 115 -29.05 -4.61 -15.42
CA GLN A 115 -28.23 -3.49 -14.97
C GLN A 115 -28.06 -3.43 -13.43
N ALA A 116 -29.09 -3.85 -12.69
CA ALA A 116 -29.04 -3.93 -11.23
C ALA A 116 -27.96 -4.91 -10.73
N ASP A 117 -27.77 -6.03 -11.42
CA ASP A 117 -26.80 -7.07 -11.06
C ASP A 117 -25.36 -6.63 -11.35
N LEU A 118 -25.14 -5.83 -12.41
CA LEU A 118 -23.83 -5.22 -12.72
C LEU A 118 -23.32 -4.35 -11.56
N THR A 119 -24.23 -3.64 -10.89
CA THR A 119 -23.90 -2.80 -9.72
C THR A 119 -23.82 -3.63 -8.43
N ALA A 120 -24.61 -4.70 -8.32
CA ALA A 120 -24.68 -5.55 -7.14
C ALA A 120 -23.49 -6.53 -6.99
N ALA A 121 -22.73 -6.78 -8.06
CA ALA A 121 -21.54 -7.62 -8.08
C ALA A 121 -20.25 -6.81 -8.38
N PRO A 122 -19.82 -5.92 -7.46
CA PRO A 122 -18.59 -5.17 -7.65
C PRO A 122 -17.38 -6.11 -7.70
N HIS A 123 -16.45 -5.85 -8.63
CA HIS A 123 -15.33 -6.74 -8.93
C HIS A 123 -14.42 -7.07 -7.73
N PRO A 124 -14.22 -6.20 -6.70
CA PRO A 124 -13.43 -6.59 -5.54
C PRO A 124 -14.03 -7.77 -4.78
N LEU A 125 -15.37 -7.84 -4.71
CA LEU A 125 -16.07 -8.94 -4.04
C LEU A 125 -16.06 -10.22 -4.88
N VAL A 126 -16.18 -10.09 -6.21
CA VAL A 126 -16.02 -11.21 -7.13
C VAL A 126 -14.60 -11.79 -7.03
N GLY A 127 -13.57 -10.93 -7.01
CA GLY A 127 -12.17 -11.34 -6.81
C GLY A 127 -11.95 -12.02 -5.46
N ALA A 128 -12.50 -11.46 -4.39
CA ALA A 128 -12.41 -12.03 -3.04
C ALA A 128 -13.02 -13.43 -2.92
N LEU A 129 -14.18 -13.65 -3.54
CA LEU A 129 -14.83 -14.97 -3.58
C LEU A 129 -14.08 -15.95 -4.49
N THR A 130 -13.58 -15.46 -5.63
CA THR A 130 -12.76 -16.24 -6.57
C THR A 130 -11.50 -16.76 -5.89
N LEU A 131 -10.73 -15.90 -5.23
CA LEU A 131 -9.52 -16.33 -4.51
C LEU A 131 -9.84 -17.34 -3.41
N ALA A 132 -10.94 -17.14 -2.69
CA ALA A 132 -11.37 -18.06 -1.64
C ALA A 132 -11.69 -19.47 -2.19
N ASP A 133 -12.32 -19.55 -3.35
CA ASP A 133 -12.64 -20.83 -4.00
C ASP A 133 -11.42 -21.47 -4.66
N TRP A 134 -10.58 -20.66 -5.31
CA TRP A 134 -9.31 -21.11 -5.87
C TRP A 134 -8.39 -21.70 -4.79
N LEU A 135 -8.24 -21.03 -3.63
CA LEU A 135 -7.48 -21.57 -2.50
C LEU A 135 -8.07 -22.90 -1.99
N ARG A 136 -9.40 -23.03 -1.93
CA ARG A 136 -10.03 -24.31 -1.55
C ARG A 136 -9.73 -25.43 -2.53
N ALA A 137 -9.68 -25.11 -3.83
CA ALA A 137 -9.39 -26.09 -4.87
C ALA A 137 -7.90 -26.49 -4.90
N ARG A 138 -6.98 -25.52 -4.73
CA ARG A 138 -5.53 -25.74 -4.92
C ARG A 138 -4.76 -26.10 -3.67
N ALA A 139 -5.26 -25.78 -2.46
CA ALA A 139 -4.48 -25.96 -1.23
C ALA A 139 -4.15 -27.43 -0.88
N GLY A 140 -4.83 -28.41 -1.47
CA GLY A 140 -4.67 -29.84 -1.12
C GLY A 140 -5.11 -30.17 0.31
N ARG A 141 -5.74 -29.22 1.03
CA ARG A 141 -6.19 -29.34 2.41
C ARG A 141 -7.38 -28.45 2.70
N ARG A 142 -8.05 -28.71 3.83
CA ARG A 142 -9.11 -27.81 4.31
C ARG A 142 -8.53 -26.45 4.69
N VAL A 143 -9.01 -25.40 4.00
CA VAL A 143 -8.64 -24.01 4.28
C VAL A 143 -9.39 -23.50 5.52
N PRO A 144 -8.69 -22.98 6.56
CA PRO A 144 -9.33 -22.44 7.75
C PRO A 144 -10.24 -21.25 7.44
N ARG A 145 -11.37 -21.12 8.16
CA ARG A 145 -12.32 -20.00 7.97
C ARG A 145 -11.65 -18.64 8.19
N ARG A 146 -10.76 -18.55 9.19
CA ARG A 146 -10.00 -17.33 9.49
C ARG A 146 -9.10 -16.92 8.31
N THR A 147 -8.45 -17.90 7.66
CA THR A 147 -7.63 -17.66 6.48
C THR A 147 -8.44 -17.11 5.33
N LEU A 148 -9.59 -17.73 5.04
CA LEU A 148 -10.51 -17.26 3.99
C LEU A 148 -11.07 -15.86 4.30
N ARG A 149 -11.42 -15.57 5.56
CA ARG A 149 -11.90 -14.24 5.97
C ARG A 149 -10.84 -13.18 5.73
N GLY A 150 -9.57 -13.44 6.09
CA GLY A 150 -8.48 -12.51 5.86
C GLY A 150 -8.22 -12.25 4.37
N TRP A 151 -8.13 -13.29 3.55
CA TRP A 151 -7.97 -13.11 2.10
C TRP A 151 -9.14 -12.37 1.44
N ARG A 152 -10.37 -12.68 1.85
CA ARG A 152 -11.57 -11.96 1.38
C ARG A 152 -11.54 -10.49 1.78
N ALA A 153 -11.09 -10.18 2.99
CA ALA A 153 -10.94 -8.80 3.45
C ALA A 153 -9.82 -8.08 2.69
N VAL A 154 -8.68 -8.73 2.47
CA VAL A 154 -7.54 -8.16 1.73
C VAL A 154 -7.94 -7.80 0.31
N VAL A 155 -8.46 -8.78 -0.44
CA VAL A 155 -8.85 -8.60 -1.84
C VAL A 155 -10.11 -7.75 -1.95
N GLY A 156 -11.15 -8.01 -1.17
CA GLY A 156 -12.40 -7.24 -1.24
C GLY A 156 -12.27 -5.80 -0.77
N GLY A 157 -11.23 -5.50 0.03
CA GLY A 157 -10.98 -4.19 0.62
C GLY A 157 -10.16 -3.23 -0.22
N HIS A 158 -9.65 -3.62 -1.39
CA HIS A 158 -8.69 -2.82 -2.16
C HIS A 158 -9.27 -1.53 -2.80
N HIS A 159 -10.59 -1.32 -2.80
CA HIS A 159 -11.20 -0.01 -3.08
C HIS A 159 -11.38 0.86 -1.82
N GLY A 160 -10.79 0.45 -0.70
CA GLY A 160 -10.81 1.19 0.56
C GLY A 160 -12.01 0.93 1.46
N VAL A 161 -12.87 -0.04 1.14
CA VAL A 161 -14.00 -0.47 1.99
C VAL A 161 -13.95 -1.99 2.16
N PHE A 162 -13.81 -2.47 3.38
CA PHE A 162 -13.81 -3.90 3.66
C PHE A 162 -15.21 -4.52 3.43
N PRO A 163 -15.27 -5.74 2.90
CA PRO A 163 -16.53 -6.42 2.66
C PRO A 163 -17.24 -6.80 3.97
N SER A 164 -18.57 -6.69 3.98
CA SER A 164 -19.40 -7.36 4.98
C SER A 164 -19.77 -8.77 4.51
N ASP A 165 -20.03 -9.67 5.45
CA ASP A 165 -20.47 -11.04 5.13
C ASP A 165 -21.77 -11.03 4.31
N ALA A 166 -22.71 -10.12 4.62
CA ALA A 166 -23.94 -9.96 3.87
C ALA A 166 -23.71 -9.49 2.42
N ALA A 167 -22.70 -8.65 2.17
CA ALA A 167 -22.35 -8.24 0.81
C ALA A 167 -21.74 -9.41 0.02
N LEU A 168 -20.82 -10.16 0.63
CA LEU A 168 -20.24 -11.35 0.02
C LEU A 168 -21.29 -12.41 -0.32
N GLU A 169 -22.27 -12.64 0.55
CA GLU A 169 -23.34 -13.61 0.32
C GLU A 169 -24.25 -13.21 -0.86
N ARG A 170 -24.58 -11.92 -0.99
CA ARG A 170 -25.32 -11.41 -2.14
C ARG A 170 -24.58 -11.64 -3.45
N VAL A 171 -23.28 -11.32 -3.48
CA VAL A 171 -22.45 -11.56 -4.67
C VAL A 171 -22.33 -13.05 -4.96
N ARG A 172 -22.24 -13.90 -3.93
CA ARG A 172 -22.21 -15.36 -4.09
C ARG A 172 -23.44 -15.87 -4.84
N THR A 173 -24.63 -15.43 -4.43
CA THR A 173 -25.90 -15.79 -5.08
C THR A 173 -25.93 -15.40 -6.57
N LEU A 174 -25.30 -14.27 -6.93
CA LEU A 174 -25.18 -13.85 -8.33
C LEU A 174 -24.20 -14.77 -9.08
N LEU A 175 -23.01 -15.03 -8.51
CA LEU A 175 -22.02 -15.90 -9.12
C LEU A 175 -22.50 -17.35 -9.33
N ASP A 176 -23.43 -17.85 -8.51
CA ASP A 176 -24.04 -19.18 -8.72
C ASP A 176 -24.87 -19.25 -10.02
N ARG A 177 -25.25 -18.10 -10.60
CA ARG A 177 -25.94 -17.98 -11.89
C ARG A 177 -25.01 -17.62 -13.04
N GLU A 178 -23.74 -17.31 -12.75
CA GLU A 178 -22.76 -16.94 -13.77
C GLU A 178 -22.39 -18.18 -14.61
N PRO A 179 -22.32 -18.08 -15.94
CA PRO A 179 -21.88 -19.19 -16.77
C PRO A 179 -20.49 -19.70 -16.35
N ALA A 180 -20.34 -21.01 -16.25
CA ALA A 180 -19.14 -21.65 -15.68
C ALA A 180 -17.82 -21.21 -16.34
N ALA A 181 -17.86 -20.88 -17.64
CA ALA A 181 -16.71 -20.40 -18.40
C ALA A 181 -16.01 -19.20 -17.72
N TRP A 182 -16.76 -18.26 -17.14
CA TRP A 182 -16.21 -17.10 -16.43
C TRP A 182 -15.41 -17.50 -15.20
N SER A 183 -15.98 -18.37 -14.35
CA SER A 183 -15.28 -18.89 -13.17
C SER A 183 -14.03 -19.71 -13.53
N GLN A 184 -14.10 -20.49 -14.62
CA GLN A 184 -12.97 -21.26 -15.13
C GLN A 184 -11.86 -20.36 -15.66
N ALA A 185 -12.20 -19.29 -16.40
CA ALA A 185 -11.23 -18.29 -16.85
C ALA A 185 -10.54 -17.59 -15.68
N ARG A 186 -11.28 -17.23 -14.62
CA ARG A 186 -10.69 -16.66 -13.40
C ARG A 186 -9.70 -17.61 -12.72
N HIS A 187 -10.03 -18.90 -12.62
CA HIS A 187 -9.13 -19.89 -12.04
C HIS A 187 -7.89 -20.11 -12.91
N ARG A 188 -8.05 -20.27 -14.23
CA ARG A 188 -6.92 -20.37 -15.18
C ARG A 188 -6.02 -19.14 -15.12
N MET A 189 -6.60 -17.95 -15.00
CA MET A 189 -5.83 -16.71 -14.86
C MET A 189 -5.00 -16.71 -13.58
N LEU A 190 -5.58 -17.13 -12.44
CA LEU A 190 -4.81 -17.27 -11.20
C LEU A 190 -3.71 -18.33 -11.32
N ASP A 191 -4.01 -19.50 -11.91
CA ASP A 191 -3.03 -20.57 -12.12
C ASP A 191 -1.86 -20.11 -12.99
N LEU A 192 -2.14 -19.48 -14.13
CA LEU A 192 -1.12 -18.88 -15.01
C LEU A 192 -0.25 -17.87 -14.26
N LEU A 193 -0.87 -16.98 -13.50
CA LEU A 193 -0.18 -15.90 -12.81
C LEU A 193 0.67 -16.40 -11.65
N VAL A 194 0.22 -17.39 -10.87
CA VAL A 194 1.05 -17.94 -9.79
C VAL A 194 2.24 -18.71 -10.34
N ASP A 195 2.08 -19.39 -11.49
CA ASP A 195 3.15 -20.07 -12.20
C ASP A 195 4.19 -19.07 -12.76
N ASP A 196 3.74 -17.97 -13.37
CA ASP A 196 4.60 -16.87 -13.85
C ASP A 196 5.48 -16.28 -12.72
N HIS A 197 5.00 -16.35 -11.47
CA HIS A 197 5.69 -15.84 -10.29
C HIS A 197 6.39 -16.93 -9.45
N GLY A 198 6.39 -18.20 -9.89
CA GLY A 198 7.06 -19.31 -9.20
C GLY A 198 6.42 -19.70 -7.86
N ILE A 199 5.15 -19.37 -7.64
CA ILE A 199 4.40 -19.74 -6.42
C ILE A 199 3.85 -21.15 -6.62
N GLY A 200 4.64 -22.15 -6.21
CA GLY A 200 4.27 -23.56 -6.33
C GLY A 200 3.28 -24.06 -5.27
N ASP A 201 2.87 -25.33 -5.40
CA ASP A 201 1.85 -25.96 -4.55
C ASP A 201 2.15 -25.88 -3.04
N ARG A 202 3.43 -25.94 -2.63
CA ARG A 202 3.83 -25.81 -1.22
C ARG A 202 3.56 -24.41 -0.68
N GLN A 203 3.91 -23.37 -1.45
CA GLN A 203 3.60 -21.99 -1.11
C GLN A 203 2.08 -21.75 -1.13
N ILE A 204 1.34 -22.28 -2.12
CA ILE A 204 -0.12 -22.17 -2.16
C ILE A 204 -0.76 -22.79 -0.92
N ALA A 205 -0.33 -24.01 -0.55
CA ALA A 205 -0.80 -24.65 0.67
C ALA A 205 -0.54 -23.78 1.90
N ALA A 206 0.65 -23.19 2.02
CA ALA A 206 1.02 -22.28 3.11
C ALA A 206 0.19 -20.99 3.13
N LEU A 207 -0.02 -20.34 1.98
CA LEU A 207 -0.90 -19.17 1.80
C LEU A 207 -2.36 -19.49 2.15
N ALA A 208 -2.77 -20.75 1.95
CA ALA A 208 -4.06 -21.27 2.37
C ALA A 208 -4.15 -21.63 3.87
N ALA A 209 -3.15 -21.31 4.69
CA ALA A 209 -3.25 -21.36 6.15
C ALA A 209 -2.71 -20.12 6.86
N VAL A 210 -2.54 -18.99 6.17
CA VAL A 210 -2.11 -17.74 6.82
C VAL A 210 -3.02 -17.42 8.01
N PRO A 211 -2.46 -17.26 9.23
CA PRO A 211 -3.22 -16.99 10.44
C PRO A 211 -3.49 -15.49 10.60
N TRP A 212 -4.24 -14.90 9.66
CA TRP A 212 -4.52 -13.46 9.58
C TRP A 212 -5.01 -12.82 10.87
N GLU A 213 -4.26 -11.84 11.38
CA GLU A 213 -4.76 -10.87 12.37
C GLU A 213 -5.29 -9.62 11.68
N ASP A 214 -6.21 -8.90 12.33
CA ASP A 214 -6.84 -7.72 11.72
C ASP A 214 -5.81 -6.65 11.31
N ARG A 215 -4.74 -6.48 12.11
CA ARG A 215 -3.61 -5.61 11.77
C ARG A 215 -2.87 -6.04 10.50
N ASP A 216 -2.70 -7.34 10.29
CA ASP A 216 -1.99 -7.86 9.12
C ASP A 216 -2.84 -7.63 7.86
N VAL A 217 -4.16 -7.85 7.96
CA VAL A 217 -5.12 -7.56 6.88
C VAL A 217 -5.06 -6.09 6.49
N VAL A 218 -5.14 -5.19 7.48
CA VAL A 218 -5.11 -3.74 7.27
C VAL A 218 -3.82 -3.31 6.57
N THR A 219 -2.67 -3.82 7.00
CA THR A 219 -1.38 -3.50 6.38
C THR A 219 -1.27 -4.03 4.95
N VAL A 220 -1.58 -5.31 4.72
CA VAL A 220 -1.49 -5.91 3.38
C VAL A 220 -2.44 -5.21 2.42
N THR A 221 -3.68 -4.90 2.86
CA THR A 221 -4.61 -4.09 2.07
C THR A 221 -4.05 -2.70 1.76
N GLY A 222 -3.46 -2.01 2.74
CA GLY A 222 -2.86 -0.69 2.53
C GLY A 222 -1.75 -0.69 1.45
N ALA A 223 -0.86 -1.68 1.50
CA ALA A 223 0.19 -1.87 0.50
C ALA A 223 -0.36 -2.29 -0.87
N LEU A 224 -1.39 -3.15 -0.89
CA LEU A 224 -2.09 -3.54 -2.11
C LEU A 224 -2.75 -2.34 -2.82
N ILE A 225 -3.45 -1.48 -2.07
CA ILE A 225 -4.07 -0.27 -2.61
C ILE A 225 -3.00 0.62 -3.25
N ALA A 226 -1.89 0.84 -2.57
CA ALA A 226 -0.80 1.66 -3.09
C ALA A 226 -0.22 1.06 -4.39
N ALA A 227 -0.01 -0.26 -4.44
CA ALA A 227 0.53 -0.92 -5.63
C ALA A 227 -0.45 -0.88 -6.81
N ASP A 228 -1.76 -1.10 -6.58
CA ASP A 228 -2.78 -1.02 -7.62
C ASP A 228 -2.88 0.40 -8.22
N TRP A 229 -2.82 1.43 -7.36
CA TRP A 229 -2.82 2.79 -7.86
C TRP A 229 -1.57 3.07 -8.71
N VAL A 230 -0.38 2.54 -8.33
CA VAL A 230 0.86 2.74 -9.09
C VAL A 230 0.71 2.08 -10.46
N ALA A 231 0.23 0.84 -10.49
CA ALA A 231 -0.03 0.09 -11.71
C ALA A 231 -1.11 0.75 -12.60
N SER A 232 -2.02 1.51 -11.99
CA SER A 232 -3.06 2.27 -12.69
C SER A 232 -2.57 3.62 -13.25
N SER A 233 -1.34 4.05 -12.96
CA SER A 233 -0.81 5.30 -13.50
C SER A 233 -0.40 5.11 -14.96
N GLU A 234 -1.08 5.78 -15.90
CA GLU A 234 -0.73 5.75 -17.33
C GLU A 234 0.66 6.33 -17.64
N THR A 235 1.26 7.08 -16.70
CA THR A 235 2.65 7.54 -16.82
C THR A 235 3.64 6.41 -16.49
N ALA A 236 3.34 5.61 -15.45
CA ALA A 236 4.17 4.48 -15.05
C ALA A 236 3.95 3.26 -15.97
N PHE A 237 2.69 3.02 -16.32
CA PHE A 237 2.21 1.91 -17.14
C PHE A 237 1.31 2.38 -18.30
N PRO A 238 1.87 3.11 -19.29
CA PRO A 238 1.21 3.38 -20.57
C PRO A 238 0.58 2.13 -21.19
N TYR A 239 -0.45 2.28 -22.01
CA TYR A 239 -1.11 1.14 -22.70
C TYR A 239 -0.34 0.68 -23.95
N ASP A 240 0.97 0.43 -23.81
CA ASP A 240 1.93 0.11 -24.87
C ASP A 240 2.34 -1.38 -24.89
N LEU A 241 1.41 -2.29 -24.53
CA LEU A 241 1.70 -3.72 -24.31
C LEU A 241 2.36 -4.46 -25.47
N HIS A 242 2.09 -4.04 -26.70
CA HIS A 242 2.66 -4.67 -27.88
C HIS A 242 3.98 -4.02 -28.34
N GLU A 243 4.35 -2.90 -27.72
CA GLU A 243 5.54 -2.12 -28.06
C GLU A 243 6.71 -2.40 -27.10
N VAL A 244 6.40 -2.78 -25.85
CA VAL A 244 7.39 -2.91 -24.78
C VAL A 244 7.31 -4.29 -24.09
N PRO A 245 8.44 -5.00 -23.92
CA PRO A 245 8.47 -6.26 -23.19
C PRO A 245 8.04 -6.11 -21.72
N PRO A 246 7.38 -7.13 -21.11
CA PRO A 246 6.92 -7.06 -19.72
C PRO A 246 8.00 -6.68 -18.70
N ALA A 247 9.23 -7.15 -18.88
CA ALA A 247 10.35 -6.81 -17.99
C ALA A 247 10.70 -5.31 -18.01
N VAL A 248 10.60 -4.67 -19.18
CA VAL A 248 10.87 -3.23 -19.34
C VAL A 248 9.73 -2.41 -18.74
N ARG A 249 8.47 -2.85 -18.92
CA ARG A 249 7.32 -2.25 -18.25
C ARG A 249 7.46 -2.29 -16.73
N ALA A 250 7.85 -3.45 -16.18
CA ALA A 250 8.09 -3.63 -14.75
C ALA A 250 9.18 -2.68 -14.23
N GLU A 251 10.29 -2.54 -14.95
CA GLU A 251 11.38 -1.63 -14.55
C GLU A 251 10.94 -0.16 -14.61
N ARG A 252 10.24 0.25 -15.68
CA ARG A 252 9.64 1.59 -15.78
C ARG A 252 8.69 1.86 -14.63
N GLY A 253 7.81 0.90 -14.34
CA GLY A 253 6.87 0.96 -13.23
C GLY A 253 7.58 1.16 -11.89
N ARG A 254 8.62 0.35 -11.61
CA ARG A 254 9.43 0.49 -10.39
C ARG A 254 10.18 1.82 -10.31
N ALA A 255 10.78 2.27 -11.41
CA ALA A 255 11.46 3.56 -11.46
C ALA A 255 10.49 4.73 -11.25
N ALA A 256 9.23 4.57 -11.64
CA ALA A 256 8.17 5.53 -11.34
C ALA A 256 7.68 5.47 -9.87
N VAL A 257 8.10 4.47 -9.08
CA VAL A 257 7.83 4.39 -7.63
C VAL A 257 9.00 4.97 -6.85
N ASP A 258 9.14 6.29 -6.88
CA ASP A 258 9.95 7.02 -5.90
C ASP A 258 9.10 7.38 -4.68
N LEU A 259 8.99 6.43 -3.76
CA LEU A 259 8.35 6.61 -2.46
C LEU A 259 9.31 7.26 -1.44
N GLY A 260 10.43 7.82 -1.90
CA GLY A 260 11.49 8.38 -1.07
C GLY A 260 12.17 7.33 -0.19
N GLY A 261 13.10 7.79 0.65
CA GLY A 261 13.79 6.91 1.59
C GLY A 261 13.13 6.89 2.97
N ARG A 262 13.59 5.97 3.81
CA ARG A 262 13.08 5.78 5.18
C ARG A 262 13.99 6.45 6.20
N TRP A 263 13.36 7.08 7.19
CA TRP A 263 14.05 7.58 8.36
C TRP A 263 14.73 6.44 9.11
N ARG A 264 16.02 6.64 9.39
CA ARG A 264 16.81 5.79 10.28
C ARG A 264 17.02 6.56 11.58
N PRO A 265 16.51 6.05 12.71
CA PRO A 265 16.76 6.67 14.00
C PRO A 265 18.26 6.75 14.26
N GLY A 266 18.74 7.92 14.73
CA GLY A 266 20.12 8.08 15.15
C GLY A 266 20.44 7.31 16.43
N ASP A 267 21.72 7.30 16.82
CA ASP A 267 22.21 6.53 17.97
C ASP A 267 21.64 6.98 19.32
N GLY A 268 20.99 8.15 19.38
CA GLY A 268 20.24 8.62 20.55
C GLY A 268 21.09 8.96 21.77
N ASP A 269 22.40 9.19 21.61
CA ASP A 269 23.26 9.56 22.73
C ASP A 269 23.01 11.02 23.17
N ALA A 270 22.75 11.22 24.46
CA ALA A 270 22.58 12.53 25.08
C ALA A 270 23.79 13.46 24.86
N THR A 271 25.00 12.93 24.67
CA THR A 271 26.20 13.73 24.33
C THR A 271 26.08 14.40 22.97
N THR A 272 25.21 13.90 22.10
CA THR A 272 24.95 14.44 20.77
C THR A 272 23.71 15.34 20.72
N PHE A 273 22.98 15.53 21.83
CA PHE A 273 21.72 16.28 21.87
C PHE A 273 21.85 17.69 21.28
N ALA A 274 22.86 18.47 21.73
CA ALA A 274 23.07 19.82 21.22
C ALA A 274 23.33 19.83 19.69
N ARG A 275 24.16 18.89 19.20
CA ARG A 275 24.43 18.72 17.76
C ARG A 275 23.17 18.32 16.99
N ARG A 276 22.40 17.37 17.53
CA ARG A 276 21.19 16.77 16.94
C ARG A 276 20.06 17.78 16.72
N PHE A 277 20.04 18.88 17.47
CA PHE A 277 19.07 19.95 17.34
C PHE A 277 19.68 21.26 16.83
N GLY A 278 20.95 21.24 16.39
CA GLY A 278 21.66 22.44 15.92
C GLY A 278 21.76 23.55 16.97
N LEU A 279 21.80 23.18 18.25
CA LEU A 279 21.84 24.14 19.36
C LEU A 279 23.24 24.79 19.45
N PRO A 280 23.32 26.05 19.93
CA PRO A 280 24.60 26.73 20.11
C PRO A 280 25.59 25.93 20.98
N ALA A 281 26.88 26.06 20.67
CA ALA A 281 27.95 25.46 21.48
C ALA A 281 27.82 25.91 22.95
N GLY A 282 27.90 24.96 23.89
CA GLY A 282 27.71 25.22 25.32
C GLY A 282 26.27 25.12 25.81
N SER A 283 25.30 24.80 24.93
CA SER A 283 23.93 24.50 25.35
C SER A 283 23.89 23.28 26.29
N VAL A 284 23.15 23.40 27.40
CA VAL A 284 22.99 22.34 28.39
C VAL A 284 21.62 21.68 28.24
N VAL A 285 21.59 20.34 28.31
CA VAL A 285 20.35 19.57 28.28
C VAL A 285 19.48 19.95 29.49
N ARG A 286 18.22 20.27 29.23
CA ARG A 286 17.28 20.70 30.27
C ARG A 286 16.74 19.50 31.06
N PRO A 287 16.29 19.68 32.32
CA PRO A 287 15.78 18.57 33.14
C PRO A 287 14.66 17.76 32.47
N VAL A 288 13.71 18.42 31.79
CA VAL A 288 12.62 17.76 31.05
C VAL A 288 13.13 16.89 29.90
N GLN A 289 14.17 17.34 29.20
CA GLN A 289 14.79 16.61 28.08
C GLN A 289 15.52 15.36 28.60
N ALA A 290 16.29 15.51 29.68
CA ALA A 290 16.98 14.39 30.33
C ALA A 290 15.98 13.36 30.90
N ALA A 291 14.88 13.82 31.50
CA ALA A 291 13.83 12.95 32.00
C ALA A 291 13.12 12.17 30.88
N ALA A 292 12.81 12.83 29.76
CA ALA A 292 12.19 12.18 28.60
C ALA A 292 13.10 11.12 27.97
N VAL A 293 14.39 11.41 27.81
CA VAL A 293 15.40 10.45 27.32
C VAL A 293 15.49 9.23 28.23
N ARG A 294 15.57 9.45 29.55
CA ARG A 294 15.60 8.37 30.54
C ARG A 294 14.34 7.52 30.46
N ALA A 295 13.16 8.14 30.49
CA ALA A 295 11.88 7.43 30.42
C ALA A 295 11.73 6.62 29.12
N ALA A 296 12.11 7.18 27.97
CA ALA A 296 12.09 6.47 26.69
C ALA A 296 13.09 5.30 26.64
N THR A 297 14.19 5.38 27.38
CA THR A 297 15.20 4.31 27.49
C THR A 297 14.74 3.19 28.42
N GLU A 298 14.09 3.54 29.53
CA GLU A 298 13.64 2.60 30.57
C GLU A 298 12.28 1.95 30.25
N LEU A 299 11.50 2.48 29.31
CA LEU A 299 10.18 1.95 28.96
C LEU A 299 10.27 0.50 28.45
N ASP A 300 9.55 -0.45 29.05
CA ASP A 300 9.54 -1.84 28.58
C ASP A 300 8.58 -2.03 27.39
N GLY A 301 9.13 -2.16 26.19
CA GLY A 301 8.35 -2.42 24.96
C GLY A 301 7.53 -1.21 24.48
N PRO A 302 6.50 -1.43 23.63
CA PRO A 302 5.63 -0.36 23.15
C PRO A 302 4.84 0.28 24.29
N GLY A 303 4.80 1.62 24.34
CA GLY A 303 4.07 2.35 25.37
C GLY A 303 3.87 3.82 25.06
N MET A 304 3.29 4.55 26.02
CA MET A 304 2.97 5.98 25.90
C MET A 304 3.79 6.79 26.90
N LEU A 305 4.41 7.87 26.42
CA LEU A 305 5.13 8.85 27.24
C LEU A 305 4.33 10.16 27.27
N VAL A 306 4.04 10.67 28.46
CA VAL A 306 3.38 11.97 28.67
C VAL A 306 4.41 12.94 29.24
N ILE A 307 4.63 14.07 28.56
CA ILE A 307 5.63 15.08 28.93
C ILE A 307 4.91 16.37 29.33
N GLU A 308 4.85 16.64 30.63
CA GLU A 308 4.22 17.84 31.19
C GLU A 308 5.27 18.83 31.68
N ASN A 309 5.24 20.05 31.15
CA ASN A 309 6.14 21.14 31.54
C ASN A 309 5.63 22.50 31.03
N GLU A 310 6.17 23.62 31.53
CA GLU A 310 5.82 24.95 31.02
C GLU A 310 6.17 25.14 29.52
N THR A 311 5.55 26.16 28.91
CA THR A 311 5.85 26.53 27.52
C THR A 311 7.28 27.06 27.42
N GLY A 312 7.95 26.76 26.30
CA GLY A 312 9.35 27.14 26.12
C GLY A 312 10.36 26.33 26.95
N ALA A 313 9.94 25.32 27.71
CA ALA A 313 10.82 24.42 28.47
C ALA A 313 11.67 23.47 27.59
N GLY A 314 11.38 23.37 26.30
CA GLY A 314 12.05 22.46 25.37
C GLY A 314 11.39 21.08 25.25
N LYS A 315 10.05 21.03 25.35
CA LYS A 315 9.24 19.80 25.23
C LYS A 315 9.35 19.18 23.83
N THR A 316 9.40 19.99 22.79
CA THR A 316 9.55 19.54 21.41
C THR A 316 10.83 18.74 21.21
N GLU A 317 11.97 19.26 21.67
CA GLU A 317 13.26 18.57 21.55
C GLU A 317 13.31 17.32 22.44
N ALA A 318 12.66 17.36 23.62
CA ALA A 318 12.48 16.20 24.47
C ALA A 318 11.68 15.08 23.77
N ALA A 319 10.59 15.43 23.08
CA ALA A 319 9.74 14.49 22.35
C ALA A 319 10.46 13.89 21.13
N LEU A 320 11.20 14.68 20.36
CA LEU A 320 11.99 14.18 19.23
C LEU A 320 13.12 13.24 19.67
N ALA A 321 13.80 13.56 20.78
CA ALA A 321 14.82 12.68 21.35
C ALA A 321 14.22 11.36 21.86
N ALA A 322 13.08 11.42 22.56
CA ALA A 322 12.34 10.23 22.96
C ALA A 322 11.90 9.40 21.74
N ALA A 323 11.42 10.05 20.68
CA ALA A 323 10.98 9.38 19.46
C ALA A 323 12.12 8.63 18.77
N GLU A 324 13.33 9.19 18.71
CA GLU A 324 14.50 8.51 18.15
C GLU A 324 14.86 7.25 18.94
N ILE A 325 14.84 7.33 20.28
CA ILE A 325 15.12 6.19 21.16
C ILE A 325 14.05 5.10 20.99
N LEU A 326 12.78 5.47 21.02
CA LEU A 326 11.66 4.54 20.86
C LEU A 326 11.70 3.88 19.48
N ALA A 327 11.93 4.66 18.41
CA ALA A 327 11.97 4.14 17.07
C ALA A 327 13.10 3.11 16.90
N ARG A 328 14.30 3.39 17.42
CA ARG A 328 15.42 2.44 17.40
C ARG A 328 15.10 1.16 18.18
N ARG A 329 14.57 1.28 19.39
CA ARG A 329 14.29 0.13 20.27
C ARG A 329 13.17 -0.76 19.75
N LEU A 330 12.21 -0.18 19.03
CA LEU A 330 11.02 -0.86 18.52
C LEU A 330 11.10 -1.17 17.02
N ASP A 331 12.27 -0.96 16.38
CA ASP A 331 12.48 -1.16 14.94
C ASP A 331 11.45 -0.41 14.07
N LEU A 332 11.22 0.86 14.41
CA LEU A 332 10.35 1.77 13.68
C LEU A 332 11.19 2.70 12.79
N ASP A 333 10.63 3.01 11.62
CA ASP A 333 11.31 3.74 10.55
C ASP A 333 10.51 4.99 10.11
N GLY A 334 9.66 5.51 11.01
CA GLY A 334 8.87 6.69 10.76
C GLY A 334 8.48 7.50 11.98
N LEU A 335 8.04 8.72 11.72
CA LEU A 335 7.60 9.70 12.72
C LEU A 335 6.35 10.41 12.20
N PHE A 336 5.30 10.49 13.01
CA PHE A 336 4.19 11.41 12.78
C PHE A 336 4.17 12.45 13.90
N PHE A 337 4.44 13.71 13.55
CA PHE A 337 4.41 14.83 14.47
C PHE A 337 3.11 15.60 14.29
N ALA A 338 2.16 15.33 15.17
CA ALA A 338 0.82 15.90 15.17
C ALA A 338 0.83 17.25 15.91
N GLN A 339 0.34 18.27 15.23
CA GLN A 339 0.19 19.63 15.73
C GLN A 339 -1.30 19.99 15.88
N PRO A 340 -1.66 20.88 16.81
CA PRO A 340 -3.06 21.28 17.00
C PRO A 340 -3.57 22.14 15.85
N THR A 341 -2.69 22.91 15.20
CA THR A 341 -3.09 23.85 14.13
C THR A 341 -2.17 23.78 12.91
N ARG A 342 -2.60 24.39 11.81
CA ARG A 342 -1.81 24.45 10.56
C ARG A 342 -0.55 25.31 10.73
N VAL A 343 -0.68 26.48 11.35
CA VAL A 343 0.44 27.42 11.54
C VAL A 343 1.56 26.81 12.37
N THR A 344 1.20 26.01 13.38
CA THR A 344 2.18 25.28 14.20
C THR A 344 2.81 24.12 13.43
N SER A 345 2.10 23.53 12.45
CA SER A 345 2.65 22.51 11.54
C SER A 345 3.75 23.05 10.63
N ASP A 346 3.57 24.25 10.06
CA ASP A 346 4.57 24.91 9.19
C ASP A 346 5.90 25.12 9.93
N ALA A 347 5.86 25.76 11.10
CA ALA A 347 7.05 25.99 11.92
C ALA A 347 7.69 24.68 12.40
N MET A 348 6.87 23.66 12.71
CA MET A 348 7.36 22.35 13.13
C MET A 348 8.02 21.59 11.98
N TYR A 349 7.55 21.76 10.74
CA TYR A 349 8.15 21.14 9.57
C TYR A 349 9.61 21.55 9.41
N ASP A 350 9.92 22.85 9.50
CA ASP A 350 11.29 23.34 9.37
C ASP A 350 12.20 22.85 10.52
N ARG A 351 11.65 22.76 11.74
CA ARG A 351 12.36 22.18 12.89
C ARG A 351 12.67 20.70 12.68
N VAL A 352 11.68 19.90 12.27
CA VAL A 352 11.86 18.46 11.99
C VAL A 352 12.80 18.24 10.81
N ARG A 353 12.73 19.06 9.76
CA ARG A 353 13.67 19.03 8.64
C ARG A 353 15.10 19.28 9.09
N THR A 354 15.32 20.31 9.90
CA THR A 354 16.65 20.64 10.46
C THR A 354 17.16 19.50 11.33
N TRP A 355 16.30 18.95 12.19
CA TRP A 355 16.58 17.75 12.96
C TRP A 355 16.99 16.61 12.01
N LEU A 356 16.19 16.19 11.03
CA LEU A 356 16.59 15.12 10.11
C LEU A 356 17.97 15.35 9.45
N THR A 357 18.26 16.57 8.98
CA THR A 357 19.55 16.89 8.33
C THR A 357 20.77 16.89 9.25
N THR A 358 20.59 17.08 10.56
CA THR A 358 21.68 17.05 11.55
C THR A 358 21.96 15.64 12.10
N GLY A 359 21.15 14.65 11.68
CA GLY A 359 21.35 13.23 11.93
C GLY A 359 22.32 12.62 10.92
N ASP A 360 21.87 11.63 10.14
CA ASP A 360 22.58 11.10 8.97
C ASP A 360 22.12 11.87 7.72
N PRO A 361 22.93 12.81 7.18
CA PRO A 361 22.55 13.60 6.02
C PRO A 361 22.63 12.81 4.70
N SER A 362 23.17 11.59 4.71
CA SER A 362 23.37 10.76 3.51
C SER A 362 22.21 9.82 3.21
N ALA A 363 21.33 9.57 4.19
CA ALA A 363 20.15 8.73 4.00
C ALA A 363 19.00 9.56 3.41
N PRO A 364 18.46 9.20 2.24
CA PRO A 364 17.22 9.82 1.76
C PRO A 364 16.09 9.54 2.76
N VAL A 365 15.30 10.56 3.10
CA VAL A 365 14.12 10.43 3.97
C VAL A 365 12.96 11.16 3.32
N SER A 366 11.84 10.48 3.10
CA SER A 366 10.61 11.14 2.67
C SER A 366 10.02 11.93 3.84
N LEU A 367 9.97 13.26 3.71
CA LEU A 367 9.38 14.19 4.68
C LEU A 367 8.20 14.92 4.04
N ILE A 368 7.01 14.84 4.66
CA ILE A 368 5.79 15.49 4.16
C ILE A 368 5.18 16.42 5.20
N LEU A 369 4.69 17.57 4.73
CA LEU A 369 3.81 18.47 5.47
C LEU A 369 2.35 18.17 5.12
N ALA A 370 1.60 17.63 6.07
CA ALA A 370 0.25 17.10 5.86
C ALA A 370 -0.83 18.03 6.42
N HIS A 371 -1.18 19.08 5.66
CA HIS A 371 -2.41 19.85 5.85
C HIS A 371 -2.92 20.46 4.53
N GLY A 372 -4.19 20.84 4.48
CA GLY A 372 -4.89 21.26 3.26
C GLY A 372 -4.41 22.57 2.59
N LYS A 373 -3.25 23.11 2.98
CA LYS A 373 -2.58 24.29 2.38
C LYS A 373 -1.05 24.14 2.32
N ALA A 374 -0.52 22.93 2.49
CA ALA A 374 0.93 22.68 2.59
C ALA A 374 1.71 23.22 1.39
N GLU A 375 1.12 23.21 0.19
CA GLU A 375 1.69 23.72 -1.06
C GLU A 375 2.03 25.23 -1.04
N LEU A 376 1.49 26.00 -0.09
CA LEU A 376 1.78 27.43 0.06
C LEU A 376 2.98 27.71 0.97
N HIS A 377 3.56 26.69 1.62
CA HIS A 377 4.68 26.87 2.54
C HIS A 377 6.02 26.92 1.77
N GLY A 378 6.74 28.03 1.86
CA GLY A 378 7.90 28.32 1.01
C GLY A 378 9.01 27.26 1.01
N SER A 379 9.36 26.66 2.16
CA SER A 379 10.39 25.61 2.23
C SER A 379 9.92 24.25 1.72
N TYR A 380 8.61 23.99 1.80
CA TYR A 380 7.95 22.81 1.22
C TYR A 380 7.83 22.98 -0.31
N ALA A 381 7.45 24.18 -0.74
CA ALA A 381 7.36 24.61 -2.13
C ALA A 381 8.75 24.76 -2.82
N ALA A 382 9.82 25.00 -2.08
CA ALA A 382 11.18 25.02 -2.62
C ALA A 382 11.68 23.59 -2.95
N GLY A 383 11.34 22.61 -2.11
CA GLY A 383 11.51 21.19 -2.46
C GLY A 383 10.69 20.80 -3.70
N TRP A 384 9.51 21.40 -3.86
CA TRP A 384 8.59 21.26 -5.01
C TRP A 384 9.13 21.80 -6.34
N LEU A 385 10.11 22.71 -6.35
CA LEU A 385 10.77 23.18 -7.58
C LEU A 385 11.98 22.33 -7.99
N SER A 386 12.57 21.58 -7.04
CA SER A 386 13.76 20.74 -7.28
C SER A 386 13.42 19.32 -7.74
N ALA A 387 12.26 18.79 -7.33
CA ALA A 387 11.64 17.60 -7.93
C ALA A 387 10.65 18.11 -8.98
N GLN A 388 10.82 17.73 -10.25
CA GLN A 388 10.09 18.28 -11.39
C GLN A 388 8.56 18.33 -11.21
N ALA A 389 7.96 19.28 -11.92
CA ALA A 389 6.59 19.74 -11.77
C ALA A 389 5.54 18.65 -12.07
N ALA A 390 4.74 18.30 -11.08
CA ALA A 390 3.43 17.67 -11.27
C ALA A 390 2.38 18.38 -10.41
N ASP A 391 1.34 18.84 -11.08
CA ASP A 391 0.11 19.38 -10.49
C ASP A 391 -0.59 18.27 -9.68
N PRO A 392 -1.28 18.56 -8.56
CA PRO A 392 -1.91 17.54 -7.74
C PRO A 392 -3.12 16.96 -8.45
N THR A 393 -2.95 15.79 -9.07
CA THR A 393 -4.05 15.04 -9.66
C THR A 393 -4.73 14.14 -8.62
N CYS A 394 -6.07 14.15 -8.65
CA CYS A 394 -6.91 13.35 -7.75
C CYS A 394 -6.71 11.86 -8.02
N ILE A 395 -6.60 11.08 -6.95
CA ILE A 395 -6.62 9.62 -7.02
C ILE A 395 -8.06 9.16 -7.31
N CYS A 396 -8.28 8.65 -8.52
CA CYS A 396 -9.58 8.19 -9.00
C CYS A 396 -10.02 6.88 -8.32
N ASP A 397 -11.33 6.73 -8.15
CA ASP A 397 -12.01 5.44 -8.05
C ASP A 397 -12.39 5.04 -9.48
N ASP A 398 -12.50 3.75 -9.81
CA ASP A 398 -12.87 3.22 -11.15
C ASP A 398 -14.31 3.64 -11.60
N GLY A 399 -14.90 4.68 -11.00
CA GLY A 399 -16.21 5.27 -11.32
C GLY A 399 -16.19 6.70 -11.86
N ASP A 400 -15.02 7.32 -12.07
CA ASP A 400 -14.91 8.66 -12.69
C ASP A 400 -13.79 8.69 -13.76
N PRO A 401 -14.12 8.70 -15.08
CA PRO A 401 -13.16 8.54 -16.18
C PRO A 401 -12.34 9.80 -16.54
N ALA A 402 -12.36 10.86 -15.73
CA ALA A 402 -11.76 12.14 -16.08
C ALA A 402 -10.81 12.71 -14.99
N ALA A 403 -9.63 12.12 -14.80
CA ALA A 403 -8.49 12.87 -14.25
C ALA A 403 -7.12 12.26 -14.66
N PRO A 404 -6.10 13.08 -14.95
CA PRO A 404 -4.77 12.62 -15.38
C PRO A 404 -3.91 12.03 -14.25
N GLY A 405 -2.88 11.25 -14.60
CA GLY A 405 -1.99 10.50 -13.70
C GLY A 405 -1.06 11.34 -12.80
N VAL A 406 -0.42 10.67 -11.84
CA VAL A 406 0.40 11.26 -10.76
C VAL A 406 1.88 10.85 -10.93
N GLU A 407 2.82 11.78 -10.72
CA GLU A 407 4.26 11.51 -10.61
C GLU A 407 4.69 11.06 -9.20
N ALA A 408 5.77 10.27 -9.13
CA ALA A 408 6.29 9.54 -7.97
C ALA A 408 6.38 10.32 -6.64
N THR A 409 6.87 11.56 -6.63
CA THR A 409 6.92 12.42 -5.42
C THR A 409 5.60 13.15 -5.13
N ALA A 410 4.70 13.24 -6.11
CA ALA A 410 3.33 13.73 -5.93
C ALA A 410 2.42 12.65 -5.30
N TRP A 411 2.87 11.40 -5.25
CA TRP A 411 2.15 10.29 -4.63
C TRP A 411 1.69 10.59 -3.22
N PHE A 412 2.59 10.99 -2.32
CA PHE A 412 2.29 11.30 -0.92
C PHE A 412 1.59 12.65 -0.72
N ARG A 413 1.45 13.47 -1.76
CA ARG A 413 0.81 14.79 -1.64
C ARG A 413 -0.72 14.68 -1.62
N GLY A 414 -1.27 13.54 -2.03
CA GLY A 414 -2.68 13.23 -1.88
C GLY A 414 -3.13 13.18 -0.42
N ARG A 415 -4.35 13.66 -0.13
CA ARG A 415 -4.98 13.58 1.21
C ARG A 415 -5.05 12.16 1.80
N ARG A 416 -4.88 11.13 0.97
CA ARG A 416 -5.01 9.71 1.33
C ARG A 416 -3.66 9.01 1.50
N THR A 417 -2.57 9.63 1.04
CA THR A 417 -1.24 9.03 0.93
C THR A 417 -0.20 9.74 1.79
N ALA A 418 -0.45 10.96 2.26
CA ALA A 418 0.50 11.72 3.08
C ALA A 418 1.06 10.94 4.28
N LEU A 419 0.22 10.16 4.97
CA LEU A 419 0.66 9.34 6.11
C LEU A 419 1.61 8.19 5.74
N LEU A 420 1.72 7.83 4.46
CA LEU A 420 2.62 6.77 4.01
C LEU A 420 4.08 7.21 3.92
N ALA A 421 4.36 8.52 3.87
CA ALA A 421 5.74 9.01 3.94
C ALA A 421 6.36 8.64 5.29
N SER A 422 7.65 8.33 5.32
CA SER A 422 8.39 7.95 6.53
C SER A 422 8.22 8.97 7.67
N VAL A 423 8.47 10.26 7.40
CA VAL A 423 8.28 11.35 8.37
C VAL A 423 7.18 12.28 7.91
N VAL A 424 6.23 12.56 8.78
CA VAL A 424 5.07 13.39 8.50
C VAL A 424 4.88 14.39 9.62
N VAL A 425 4.79 15.67 9.28
CA VAL A 425 4.37 16.74 10.19
C VAL A 425 3.01 17.23 9.72
N GLY A 426 2.01 17.27 10.59
CA GLY A 426 0.67 17.66 10.17
C GLY A 426 -0.29 17.87 11.32
N THR A 427 -1.54 18.19 11.00
CA THR A 427 -2.55 18.40 12.06
C THR A 427 -2.98 17.08 12.69
N ILE A 428 -3.36 17.15 13.97
CA ILE A 428 -3.90 15.99 14.72
C ILE A 428 -5.10 15.34 14.02
N ASP A 429 -5.86 16.08 13.21
CA ASP A 429 -6.98 15.55 12.41
C ASP A 429 -6.56 14.37 11.53
N GLN A 430 -5.32 14.37 10.99
CA GLN A 430 -4.84 13.29 10.14
C GLN A 430 -4.77 11.96 10.91
N LEU A 431 -4.45 12.02 12.20
CA LEU A 431 -4.48 10.88 13.12
C LEU A 431 -5.89 10.55 13.57
N LEU A 432 -6.71 11.55 13.94
CA LEU A 432 -8.07 11.32 14.43
C LEU A 432 -8.97 10.67 13.37
N VAL A 433 -8.77 10.98 12.09
CA VAL A 433 -9.46 10.30 10.98
C VAL A 433 -9.17 8.80 10.95
N ALA A 434 -8.02 8.34 11.49
CA ALA A 434 -7.71 6.91 11.60
C ALA A 434 -8.58 6.18 12.64
N ALA A 435 -9.31 6.90 13.49
CA ALA A 435 -10.30 6.32 14.41
C ALA A 435 -11.73 6.30 13.82
N LEU A 436 -11.95 6.96 12.68
CA LEU A 436 -13.28 7.08 12.06
C LEU A 436 -13.57 5.95 11.07
N ARG A 437 -14.86 5.69 10.85
CA ARG A 437 -15.33 4.83 9.75
C ARG A 437 -15.25 5.59 8.43
N SER A 438 -14.09 5.53 7.77
CA SER A 438 -13.84 6.23 6.51
C SER A 438 -13.28 5.30 5.43
N ARG A 439 -13.42 5.69 4.16
CA ARG A 439 -12.82 4.98 3.03
C ARG A 439 -11.29 5.11 3.05
N HIS A 440 -10.60 4.05 2.64
CA HIS A 440 -9.13 3.92 2.60
C HIS A 440 -8.46 4.03 3.98
N LEU A 441 -9.19 3.69 5.04
CA LEU A 441 -8.65 3.64 6.40
C LEU A 441 -7.43 2.72 6.50
N ALA A 442 -7.41 1.64 5.71
CA ALA A 442 -6.29 0.70 5.64
C ALA A 442 -4.96 1.38 5.30
N MET A 443 -4.96 2.34 4.36
CA MET A 443 -3.76 3.08 4.00
C MET A 443 -3.27 3.98 5.14
N ARG A 444 -4.19 4.63 5.88
CA ARG A 444 -3.85 5.47 7.01
C ARG A 444 -3.20 4.65 8.13
N HIS A 445 -3.80 3.52 8.47
CA HIS A 445 -3.21 2.60 9.45
C HIS A 445 -1.87 2.03 8.98
N ALA A 446 -1.74 1.66 7.70
CA ALA A 446 -0.46 1.21 7.15
C ALA A 446 0.62 2.28 7.29
N GLY A 447 0.29 3.55 6.98
CA GLY A 447 1.20 4.69 7.16
C GLY A 447 1.61 4.93 8.61
N LEU A 448 0.70 4.71 9.56
CA LEU A 448 0.96 4.91 11.00
C LEU A 448 1.66 3.71 11.67
N ALA A 449 1.52 2.50 11.14
CA ALA A 449 1.99 1.26 11.78
C ALA A 449 3.50 1.22 12.06
N GLY A 450 4.29 1.99 11.30
CA GLY A 450 5.74 2.12 11.45
C GLY A 450 6.22 3.38 12.14
N LYS A 451 5.32 4.15 12.75
CA LYS A 451 5.66 5.49 13.24
C LYS A 451 5.65 5.58 14.75
N VAL A 452 6.62 6.31 15.29
CA VAL A 452 6.41 6.98 16.56
C VAL A 452 5.46 8.14 16.31
N VAL A 453 4.38 8.21 17.09
CA VAL A 453 3.40 9.30 17.01
C VAL A 453 3.66 10.26 18.16
N VAL A 454 3.96 11.51 17.83
CA VAL A 454 4.08 12.61 18.79
C VAL A 454 2.87 13.51 18.63
N VAL A 455 2.13 13.75 19.72
CA VAL A 455 1.03 14.71 19.75
C VAL A 455 1.46 15.89 20.61
N ASP A 456 1.60 17.05 19.98
CA ASP A 456 2.12 18.26 20.61
C ASP A 456 0.99 19.16 21.10
N GLU A 457 1.26 19.91 22.17
CA GLU A 457 0.35 20.90 22.76
C GLU A 457 -1.07 20.38 23.03
N VAL A 458 -1.21 19.18 23.61
CA VAL A 458 -2.51 18.64 24.03
C VAL A 458 -3.07 19.46 25.18
N HIS A 459 -4.24 20.07 25.00
CA HIS A 459 -4.89 20.86 26.04
C HIS A 459 -5.95 20.03 26.77
N ALA A 460 -6.12 20.27 28.08
CA ALA A 460 -7.09 19.52 28.91
C ALA A 460 -8.55 19.61 28.40
N ALA A 461 -8.89 20.68 27.68
CA ALA A 461 -10.19 20.85 27.05
C ALA A 461 -10.44 19.86 25.89
N ASP A 462 -9.39 19.38 25.23
CA ASP A 462 -9.50 18.51 24.05
C ASP A 462 -9.92 17.08 24.40
N SER A 463 -9.63 16.62 25.63
CA SER A 463 -10.10 15.31 26.14
C SER A 463 -11.52 15.33 26.72
N PHE A 464 -12.06 16.53 26.97
CA PHE A 464 -13.40 16.72 27.54
C PHE A 464 -14.47 16.95 26.47
N MET A 465 -14.08 17.49 25.30
CA MET A 465 -14.92 17.66 24.11
C MET A 465 -14.91 16.40 23.25
#